data_AF-H2CHJ6-F1
#
_entry.id   AF-H2CHJ6-F1
#
_cell.length_a   1.000
_cell.length_b   1.000
_cell.length_c   1.000
_cell.angle_alpha   90.00
_cell.angle_beta   90.00
_cell.angle_gamma   90.00
#
_symmetry.space_group_name_H-M   'P 1'
#
loop_
_entity.id
_entity.type
_entity.pdbx_description
1 polymer ?
#
loop_
_entity_poly.entity_id
_entity_poly.type
_entity_poly.pdbx_seq_one_letter_code
_entity_poly.pdbx_strand_id
1 'polypeptide(L)' 'MASVSNPLTLKMREKLSSAYGKTIYSRRFPSVEGVFGVMKSVRNGWQFFRRTLKKAQVDWAERCIAHNIAKLISFRRVNV' A
#
# COMPACT_ATOMS: atom_id res chain seq x y z
N MET A 1 1.01 13.16 24.06
CA MET A 1 0.46 12.45 22.88
C MET A 1 -0.85 13.11 22.50
N ALA A 2 -0.97 13.69 21.30
CA ALA A 2 -2.21 14.33 20.87
C ALA A 2 -3.39 13.36 20.99
N SER A 3 -4.45 13.76 21.69
CA SER A 3 -5.67 12.96 21.79
C SER A 3 -6.24 12.77 20.38
N VAL A 4 -6.46 11.51 19.99
CA VAL A 4 -7.02 11.21 18.67
C VAL A 4 -8.49 11.62 18.69
N SER A 5 -8.75 12.84 18.22
CA SER A 5 -10.09 13.46 18.21
C SER A 5 -10.89 13.11 16.94
N ASN A 6 -10.26 12.62 15.88
CA ASN A 6 -10.96 12.31 14.63
C ASN A 6 -11.84 11.05 14.77
N PRO A 7 -13.18 11.17 14.57
CA PRO A 7 -14.12 10.06 14.75
C PRO A 7 -13.86 8.89 13.81
N LEU A 8 -13.34 9.13 12.59
CA LEU A 8 -12.98 8.07 11.65
C LEU A 8 -11.79 7.25 12.15
N THR A 9 -10.83 7.90 12.81
CA THR A 9 -9.66 7.22 13.36
C THR A 9 -10.04 6.35 14.55
N LEU A 10 -10.95 6.81 15.41
CA LEU A 10 -11.49 6.02 16.52
C LEU A 10 -12.23 4.79 16.00
N LYS A 11 -13.12 4.96 15.01
CA LYS A 11 -13.85 3.85 14.38
C LYS A 11 -12.91 2.83 13.72
N MET A 12 -11.83 3.29 13.09
CA MET A 12 -10.82 2.39 12.52
C MET A 12 -10.06 1.63 13.62
N ARG A 13 -9.73 2.26 14.75
CA ARG A 13 -9.11 1.57 15.89
C ARG A 13 -10.01 0.48 16.45
N GLU A 14 -11.30 0.76 16.63
CA GLU A 14 -12.28 -0.23 17.09
C GLU A 14 -12.38 -1.40 16.10
N LYS A 15 -12.45 -1.11 14.80
CA LYS A 15 -12.46 -2.17 13.76
C LYS A 15 -11.22 -3.07 13.86
N LEU A 16 -10.06 -2.47 14.05
CA LEU A 16 -8.76 -3.18 14.09
C LEU A 16 -8.43 -3.81 15.45
N SER A 17 -9.16 -3.49 16.52
CA SER A 17 -8.89 -4.04 17.86
C SER A 17 -9.40 -5.47 18.03
N SER A 18 -10.45 -5.84 17.29
CA SER A 18 -11.04 -7.18 17.28
C SER A 18 -10.02 -8.25 16.84
N ALA A 19 -10.13 -9.48 17.39
CA ALA A 19 -9.27 -10.59 17.00
C ALA A 19 -9.35 -10.89 15.49
N TYR A 20 -10.58 -10.87 14.94
CA TYR A 20 -10.82 -11.01 13.51
C TYR A 20 -10.16 -9.88 12.69
N GLY A 21 -10.31 -8.64 13.13
CA GLY A 21 -9.71 -7.47 12.50
C GLY A 21 -8.18 -7.55 12.49
N LYS A 22 -7.56 -7.97 13.60
CA LYS A 22 -6.11 -8.19 13.70
C LYS A 22 -5.62 -9.27 12.72
N THR A 23 -6.33 -10.40 12.64
CA THR A 23 -5.97 -11.49 11.73
C THR A 23 -6.05 -11.08 10.25
N ILE A 24 -7.05 -10.28 9.88
CA ILE A 24 -7.12 -9.73 8.51
C ILE A 24 -5.99 -8.72 8.29
N TYR A 25 -5.80 -7.80 9.25
CA TYR A 25 -4.83 -6.72 9.11
C TYR A 25 -3.38 -7.23 9.06
N SER A 26 -3.05 -8.35 9.72
CA SER A 26 -1.71 -8.93 9.67
C SER A 26 -1.30 -9.35 8.25
N ARG A 27 -2.25 -9.72 7.39
CA ARG A 27 -2.01 -10.06 5.97
C ARG A 27 -1.59 -8.87 5.11
N ARG A 28 -1.72 -7.64 5.63
CA ARG A 28 -1.31 -6.42 4.95
C ARG A 28 0.22 -6.32 4.83
N PHE A 29 0.94 -6.73 5.89
CA PHE A 29 2.39 -6.57 6.00
C PHE A 29 3.17 -7.33 4.90
N PRO A 30 2.87 -8.61 4.61
CA PRO A 30 3.59 -9.35 3.56
C PRO A 30 3.36 -8.84 2.13
N SER A 31 2.23 -8.17 1.89
CA SER A 31 1.77 -7.88 0.53
C SER A 31 1.96 -6.41 0.15
N VAL A 32 1.27 -5.49 0.84
CA VAL A 32 1.17 -4.09 0.36
C VAL A 32 2.23 -3.17 0.94
N GLU A 33 2.71 -3.40 2.16
CA GLU A 33 3.71 -2.53 2.80
C GLU A 33 5.03 -2.51 2.02
N GLY A 34 5.45 -3.66 1.49
CA GLY A 34 6.62 -3.75 0.60
C GLY A 34 6.46 -2.92 -0.68
N VAL A 35 5.27 -2.95 -1.31
CA VAL A 35 4.98 -2.14 -2.50
C VAL A 35 5.06 -0.66 -2.17
N PHE A 36 4.44 -0.23 -1.06
CA PHE A 36 4.53 1.17 -0.61
C PHE A 36 5.97 1.59 -0.32
N GLY A 37 6.77 0.76 0.34
CA GLY A 37 8.18 1.02 0.61
C GLY A 37 9.00 1.23 -0.66
N VAL A 38 8.90 0.32 -1.63
CA VAL A 38 9.61 0.39 -2.92
C VAL A 38 9.15 1.60 -3.73
N MET A 39 7.84 1.87 -3.78
CA MET A 39 7.32 3.03 -4.50
C MET A 39 7.83 4.34 -3.91
N LYS A 40 7.88 4.44 -2.58
CA LYS A 40 8.34 5.65 -1.87
C LYS A 40 9.83 5.89 -2.04
N SER A 41 10.65 4.85 -1.84
CA SER A 41 12.10 5.00 -1.72
C SER A 41 12.85 4.76 -3.03
N VAL A 42 12.54 3.66 -3.73
CA VAL A 42 13.35 3.20 -4.88
C VAL A 42 12.85 3.81 -6.19
N ARG A 43 11.53 4.02 -6.31
CA ARG A 43 10.90 4.47 -7.56
C ARG A 43 10.53 5.96 -7.55
N ASN A 44 10.87 6.70 -6.50
CA ASN A 44 10.52 8.12 -6.29
C ASN A 44 9.05 8.44 -6.63
N GLY A 45 8.15 7.50 -6.34
CA GLY A 45 6.78 7.50 -6.84
C GLY A 45 5.76 8.19 -5.95
N TRP A 46 6.20 9.06 -5.04
CA TRP A 46 5.32 9.68 -4.05
C TRP A 46 4.44 10.80 -4.63
N GLN A 47 4.88 11.40 -5.72
CA GLN A 47 4.19 12.52 -6.35
C GLN A 47 3.21 12.03 -7.42
N PHE A 48 1.98 12.51 -7.32
CA PHE A 48 0.96 12.36 -8.36
C PHE A 48 0.85 13.67 -9.13
N PHE A 49 1.04 13.61 -10.44
CA PHE A 49 0.95 14.80 -11.29
C PHE A 49 -0.51 15.14 -11.66
N ARG A 50 -1.42 14.18 -11.55
CA ARG A 50 -2.82 14.34 -11.93
C ARG A 50 -3.65 14.84 -10.75
N ARG A 51 -4.34 15.97 -10.94
CA ARG A 51 -5.26 16.55 -9.95
C ARG A 51 -6.61 15.82 -10.04
N THR A 52 -6.86 14.90 -9.12
CA THR A 52 -8.15 14.29 -8.67
C THR A 52 -7.90 12.87 -8.17
N LEU A 53 -8.69 12.40 -7.19
CA LEU A 53 -8.55 11.05 -6.63
C LEU A 53 -8.69 9.97 -7.71
N LYS A 54 -9.69 10.10 -8.60
CA LYS A 54 -9.93 9.13 -9.68
C LYS A 54 -8.74 9.01 -10.62
N LYS A 55 -8.08 10.11 -10.99
CA LYS A 55 -6.88 10.08 -11.84
C LYS A 55 -5.66 9.54 -11.09
N ALA A 56 -5.46 9.95 -9.83
CA ALA A 56 -4.37 9.43 -9.01
C ALA A 56 -4.49 7.91 -8.77
N GLN A 57 -5.71 7.36 -8.70
CA GLN A 57 -5.94 5.92 -8.63
C GLN A 57 -5.45 5.18 -9.88
N VAL A 58 -5.66 5.76 -11.07
CA VAL A 58 -5.16 5.19 -12.33
C VAL A 58 -3.63 5.21 -12.34
N ASP A 59 -3.01 6.35 -12.03
CA ASP A 59 -1.56 6.47 -11.93
C ASP A 59 -0.97 5.47 -10.93
N TRP A 60 -1.65 5.26 -9.80
CA TRP A 60 -1.22 4.30 -8.79
C TRP A 60 -1.32 2.85 -9.29
N ALA A 61 -2.40 2.52 -10.00
CA ALA A 61 -2.59 1.19 -10.57
C ALA A 61 -1.50 0.87 -11.61
N GLU A 62 -1.20 1.81 -12.50
CA GLU A 62 -0.13 1.68 -13.50
C GLU A 62 1.23 1.39 -12.84
N ARG A 63 1.59 2.16 -11.80
CA ARG A 63 2.81 1.94 -11.02
C ARG A 63 2.83 0.54 -10.41
N CYS A 64 1.73 0.11 -9.78
CA CYS A 64 1.63 -1.23 -9.18
C CYS A 64 1.79 -2.33 -10.21
N ILE A 65 1.20 -2.19 -11.40
CA ILE A 65 1.35 -3.13 -12.51
C ILE A 65 2.83 -3.22 -12.92
N ALA A 66 3.50 -2.09 -13.14
CA ALA A 66 4.91 -2.06 -13.50
C ALA A 66 5.80 -2.72 -12.43
N HIS A 67 5.53 -2.48 -11.15
CA HIS A 67 6.24 -3.13 -10.05
C HIS A 67 6.02 -4.66 -10.03
N ASN A 68 4.78 -5.11 -10.23
CA ASN A 68 4.46 -6.53 -10.25
C ASN A 68 5.12 -7.24 -11.44
N ILE A 69 5.11 -6.63 -12.63
CA ILE A 69 5.82 -7.15 -13.81
C ILE A 69 7.32 -7.27 -13.53
N ALA A 70 7.94 -6.24 -12.94
CA ALA A 70 9.35 -6.28 -12.59
C ALA A 70 9.66 -7.41 -11.59
N LYS A 71 8.80 -7.66 -10.60
CA LYS A 71 8.94 -8.81 -9.69
C LYS A 71 8.86 -10.15 -10.43
N LEU A 72 7.91 -10.31 -11.35
CA LEU A 72 7.76 -11.56 -12.12
C LEU A 72 9.00 -11.84 -12.98
N ILE A 73 9.54 -10.80 -13.64
CA ILE A 73 10.76 -10.93 -14.43
C ILE A 73 11.96 -11.29 -13.56
N SER A 74 12.14 -10.61 -12.42
CA SER A 74 13.24 -10.91 -11.50
C SER A 74 13.11 -12.31 -10.88
N PHE A 75 11.89 -12.75 -10.54
CA PHE A 75 11.64 -14.12 -10.07
C PHE A 75 12.04 -15.15 -11.13
N ARG A 76 11.74 -14.89 -12.41
CA ARG A 76 12.15 -15.79 -13.51
C ARG A 76 13.67 -15.86 -13.65
N ARG A 77 14.40 -14.74 -13.49
CA ARG A 77 15.87 -14.72 -13.60
C ARG A 77 16.61 -15.48 -12.49
N VAL A 78 15.97 -15.70 -11.34
CA VAL A 78 16.57 -16.45 -10.23
C VAL A 78 16.31 -17.96 -10.37
N ASN A 79 15.28 -18.35 -11.14
CA ASN A 79 14.85 -19.74 -11.34
C ASN A 79 15.22 -20.30 -12.73
N VAL A 80 16.12 -19.62 -13.46
CA VAL A 80 16.75 -20.08 -14.71
C VAL A 80 18.24 -20.10 -14.46
#